data_AF-A0A2W5KYK4-F1
#
_entry.id   AF-A0A2W5KYK4-F1
#
_cell.length_a   1.000
_cell.length_b   1.000
_cell.length_c   1.000
_cell.angle_alpha   90.00
_cell.angle_beta   90.00
_cell.angle_gamma   90.00
#
_symmetry.space_group_name_H-M   'P 1'
#
loop_
_entity.id
_entity.type
_entity.pdbx_description
1 polymer ?
#
loop_
_entity_poly.entity_id
_entity_poly.type
_entity_poly.pdbx_seq_one_letter_code
_entity_poly.pdbx_strand_id
1 'polypeptide(L)' 'MLREFAILILALAGFASAVAAYLAAFHGEAPLKEIASTAVAATLGLYVGRYIERGLARG' A
#
# COMPACT_ATOMS: atom_id res chain seq x y z
N MET A 1 13.99 -2.01 13.31
CA MET A 1 12.62 -1.89 13.83
C MET A 1 12.00 -0.55 13.50
N LEU A 2 12.51 0.58 14.03
CA LEU A 2 11.91 1.91 13.77
C LEU A 2 11.83 2.26 12.28
N ARG A 3 12.88 1.95 11.51
CA ARG A 3 12.92 2.12 10.06
C ARG A 3 11.83 1.31 9.36
N GLU A 4 11.68 0.05 9.71
CA GLU A 4 10.67 -0.84 9.11
C GLU A 4 9.25 -0.37 9.43
N PHE A 5 9.00 0.11 10.65
CA PHE A 5 7.75 0.75 11.03
C PHE A 5 7.50 2.03 10.23
N ALA A 6 8.50 2.89 10.05
CA ALA A 6 8.38 4.10 9.24
C ALA A 6 8.04 3.78 7.79
N ILE A 7 8.70 2.77 7.19
CA ILE A 7 8.41 2.30 5.83
C ILE A 7 6.97 1.79 5.74
N LEU A 8 6.50 1.01 6.72
CA LEU A 8 5.13 0.50 6.74
C LEU A 8 4.11 1.63 6.80
N ILE A 9 4.31 2.62 7.69
CA ILE A 9 3.42 3.78 7.82
C ILE A 9 3.42 4.60 6.54
N LEU A 10 4.59 4.88 5.96
CA LEU A 10 4.71 5.66 4.72
C LEU A 10 4.07 4.94 3.53
N ALA A 11 4.29 3.62 3.40
CA ALA A 11 3.66 2.83 2.34
C ALA A 11 2.13 2.85 2.48
N LEU A 12 1.62 2.59 3.69
CA LEU A 12 0.18 2.59 3.95
C LEU A 12 -0.44 3.97 3.69
N ALA A 13 0.19 5.04 4.16
CA ALA A 13 -0.28 6.41 3.95
C ALA A 13 -0.22 6.79 2.46
N GLY A 14 0.85 6.41 1.75
CA GLY A 14 1.01 6.65 0.33
C GLY A 14 -0.08 5.94 -0.50
N PHE A 15 -0.31 4.65 -0.24
CA PHE A 15 -1.37 3.90 -0.91
C PHE A 15 -2.77 4.42 -0.56
N ALA A 16 -3.04 4.73 0.71
CA ALA A 16 -4.32 5.32 1.11
C ALA A 16 -4.58 6.65 0.41
N SER A 17 -3.56 7.51 0.32
CA SER A 17 -3.65 8.80 -0.38
C SER A 17 -3.91 8.60 -1.88
N ALA A 18 -3.21 7.67 -2.53
CA ALA A 18 -3.39 7.37 -3.94
C ALA A 18 -4.80 6.82 -4.23
N VAL A 19 -5.29 5.89 -3.42
CA VAL A 19 -6.64 5.31 -3.58
C VAL A 19 -7.71 6.38 -3.31
N ALA A 20 -7.56 7.17 -2.27
CA ALA A 20 -8.50 8.27 -1.97
C ALA A 20 -8.54 9.30 -3.10
N ALA A 21 -7.38 9.70 -3.63
CA ALA A 21 -7.30 10.62 -4.77
C ALA A 21 -7.96 10.03 -6.03
N TYR A 22 -7.70 8.75 -6.32
CA TYR A 22 -8.32 8.05 -7.44
C TYR A 22 -9.85 7.99 -7.32
N LEU A 23 -10.35 7.58 -6.15
CA LEU A 23 -11.79 7.48 -5.89
C LEU A 23 -12.47 8.85 -5.96
N ALA A 24 -11.87 9.88 -5.34
CA ALA A 24 -12.39 11.24 -5.40
C ALA A 24 -12.41 11.81 -6.83
N ALA A 25 -11.38 11.53 -7.64
CA ALA A 25 -11.28 12.05 -8.99
C ALA A 25 -12.18 11.33 -10.00
N PHE A 26 -12.40 10.01 -9.83
CA PHE A 26 -13.01 9.17 -10.87
C PHE A 26 -14.27 8.42 -10.46
N HIS A 27 -14.53 8.24 -9.17
CA HIS A 27 -15.71 7.50 -8.66
C HIS A 27 -16.74 8.40 -7.97
N GLY A 28 -16.44 9.70 -7.77
CA GLY A 28 -17.36 10.68 -7.18
C GLY A 28 -17.61 10.49 -5.67
N GLU A 29 -17.16 9.38 -5.10
CA GLU A 29 -17.23 9.03 -3.70
C GLU A 29 -15.90 8.42 -3.26
N ALA A 30 -15.53 8.58 -1.99
CA ALA A 30 -14.29 8.07 -1.42
C ALA A 30 -14.55 7.33 -0.10
N PRO A 31 -15.23 6.16 -0.15
CA PRO A 31 -15.61 5.43 1.05
C PRO A 31 -14.37 4.93 1.81
N LEU A 32 -14.33 5.23 3.11
CA LEU A 32 -13.20 4.87 3.99
C LEU A 32 -12.88 3.37 3.96
N LYS A 33 -13.90 2.53 3.84
CA LYS A 33 -13.75 1.08 3.72
C LYS A 33 -12.87 0.70 2.53
N GLU A 34 -13.15 1.24 1.35
CA GLU A 34 -12.43 0.89 0.12
C GLU A 34 -11.01 1.45 0.13
N ILE A 35 -10.83 2.68 0.63
CA ILE A 35 -9.51 3.28 0.82
C ILE A 35 -8.67 2.38 1.73
N ALA A 36 -9.18 2.04 2.91
CA ALA A 36 -8.45 1.26 3.90
C ALA A 36 -8.17 -0.17 3.41
N SER A 37 -9.16 -0.89 2.89
CA SER A 37 -8.97 -2.27 2.42
C SER A 37 -7.98 -2.34 1.27
N THR A 38 -8.06 -1.41 0.32
CA THR A 38 -7.17 -1.38 -0.84
C THR A 38 -5.76 -0.96 -0.45
N ALA A 39 -5.61 0.05 0.42
CA ALA A 39 -4.30 0.47 0.90
C ALA A 39 -3.58 -0.62 1.70
N VAL A 40 -4.31 -1.36 2.55
CA VAL A 40 -3.76 -2.52 3.26
C VAL A 40 -3.35 -3.62 2.30
N ALA A 41 -4.21 -3.98 1.34
CA ALA A 41 -3.88 -5.00 0.33
C ALA A 41 -2.65 -4.62 -0.51
N ALA A 42 -2.56 -3.37 -0.95
CA ALA A 42 -1.40 -2.85 -1.69
C ALA A 42 -0.11 -2.87 -0.84
N THR A 43 -0.22 -2.48 0.44
CA THR A 43 0.90 -2.54 1.38
C THR A 43 1.39 -3.98 1.57
N LEU A 44 0.49 -4.94 1.77
CA LEU A 44 0.85 -6.36 1.87
C LEU A 44 1.50 -6.85 0.57
N GLY A 45 0.92 -6.50 -0.58
CA GLY A 45 1.47 -6.82 -1.90
C GLY A 45 2.90 -6.30 -2.09
N LEU A 46 3.20 -5.08 -1.63
CA LEU A 46 4.56 -4.52 -1.62
C LEU A 46 5.54 -5.42 -0.82
N TYR A 47 5.17 -5.84 0.38
CA TYR A 47 6.05 -6.69 1.20
C TYR A 47 6.23 -8.09 0.59
N VAL A 48 5.16 -8.68 0.05
CA VAL A 48 5.20 -9.97 -0.65
C VAL A 48 6.10 -9.86 -1.89
N GLY A 49 5.94 -8.81 -2.70
CA GLY A 49 6.76 -8.56 -3.87
C GLY A 49 8.25 -8.45 -3.52
N ARG A 50 8.60 -7.68 -2.48
CA ARG A 50 9.98 -7.58 -2.00
C ARG A 50 10.53 -8.89 -1.44
N TYR A 51 9.68 -9.74 -0.88
CA TYR A 51 10.10 -11.07 -0.43
C TYR A 51 10.46 -11.96 -1.63
N ILE A 52 9.61 -11.97 -2.66
CA ILE A 52 9.83 -12.73 -3.90
C ILE A 52 11.08 -12.21 -4.63
N GLU A 53 11.20 -10.88 -4.80
CA GLU A 53 12.35 -10.23 -5.44
C GLU A 53 13.68 -10.64 -4.77
N ARG A 54 13.71 -10.66 -3.43
CA ARG A 54 14.87 -11.12 -2.66
C ARG A 54 15.10 -12.62 -2.74
N GLY A 55 14.06 -13.41 -3.02
CA GLY A 55 14.18 -14.83 -3.35
C GLY A 55 14.89 -14.99 -4.68
N LEU A 56 14.33 -14.41 -5.74
CA LEU A 56 14.86 -14.47 -7.10
C LEU A 56 16.28 -13.94 -7.22
N ALA A 57 16.62 -12.86 -6.49
CA ALA A 57 17.97 -12.32 -6.48
C ALA A 57 19.03 -13.25 -5.86
N ARG A 58 18.61 -14.28 -5.12
CA ARG A 58 19.49 -15.26 -4.47
C ARG A 58 19.66 -16.58 -5.25
N GLY A 59 19.07 -16.69 -6.44
CA GLY A 59 19.05 -17.92 -7.27
C GLY A 59 17.94 -18.89 -6.89
#